data_AF-A0A945I660-F1
#
_entry.id   AF-A0A945I660-F1
#
_cell.length_a   1.000
_cell.length_b   1.000
_cell.length_c   1.000
_cell.angle_alpha   90.00
_cell.angle_beta   90.00
_cell.angle_gamma   90.00
#
_symmetry.space_group_name_H-M   'P 1'
#
loop_
_entity.id
_entity.type
_entity.pdbx_description
1 polymer ?
#
loop_
_entity_poly.entity_id
_entity_poly.type
_entity_poly.pdbx_seq_one_letter_code
_entity_poly.pdbx_strand_id
1 'polypeptide(L)' 'MYRRLAVAILALFVLSACAETQLLVHTAKKLGQNNKQPTQQGRYKIGNPYKIKGVGYYPAVDYGYDKTGIASWY' A
#
# COMPACT_ATOMS: atom_id res chain seq x y z
N MET A 1 3.57 -46.47 20.07
CA MET A 1 4.65 -45.59 19.57
C MET A 1 4.26 -44.86 18.29
N TYR A 2 3.78 -45.56 17.25
CA TYR A 2 3.42 -44.97 15.95
C TYR A 2 2.35 -43.86 15.99
N ARG A 3 1.36 -43.94 16.89
CA ARG A 3 0.34 -42.88 17.03
C ARG A 3 0.90 -41.53 17.46
N ARG A 4 1.91 -41.52 18.33
CA ARG A 4 2.58 -40.29 18.78
C ARG A 4 3.52 -39.74 17.70
N LEU A 5 4.20 -40.63 16.97
CA LEU A 5 5.01 -40.26 15.82
C LEU A 5 4.16 -39.66 14.69
N ALA A 6 2.99 -40.25 14.38
CA ALA A 6 2.09 -39.72 13.37
C ALA A 6 1.56 -38.32 13.72
N VAL A 7 1.22 -38.08 14.98
CA VAL A 7 0.79 -36.75 15.46
C VAL A 7 1.93 -35.73 15.38
N ALA A 8 3.16 -36.12 15.72
CA ALA A 8 4.32 -35.24 15.62
C ALA A 8 4.64 -34.87 14.15
N ILE A 9 4.55 -35.83 13.24
CA ILE A 9 4.76 -35.59 11.80
C ILE A 9 3.68 -34.65 11.24
N LEU A 10 2.41 -34.87 11.57
CA LEU A 10 1.31 -34.00 11.14
C LEU A 10 1.50 -32.56 11.62
N ALA A 11 1.92 -32.37 12.88
CA ALA A 11 2.15 -31.04 13.45
C ALA A 11 3.25 -30.27 12.70
N LEU A 12 4.32 -30.95 12.29
CA LEU A 12 5.40 -30.33 11.51
C LEU A 12 4.93 -29.85 10.13
N PHE A 13 4.06 -30.62 9.46
CA PHE A 13 3.49 -30.23 8.17
C PHE A 13 2.55 -29.02 8.27
N VAL A 14 1.82 -28.87 9.37
CA VAL A 14 0.90 -27.73 9.57
C VAL A 14 1.68 -26.41 9.76
N LEU A 15 2.85 -26.45 10.41
CA LEU A 15 3.67 -25.25 10.62
C LEU A 15 4.31 -24.73 9.31
N SER A 16 4.67 -25.62 8.38
CA SER A 16 5.25 -25.21 7.08
C SER A 16 4.24 -24.55 6.15
N ALA A 17 2.94 -24.80 6.31
CA ALA A 17 1.90 -24.27 5.42
C ALA A 17 1.69 -22.74 5.54
N CYS A 18 2.17 -22.11 6.63
CA CYS A 18 1.95 -20.67 6.83
C CYS A 18 2.73 -19.80 5.83
N ALA A 19 3.90 -20.26 5.35
CA ALA A 19 4.75 -19.50 4.42
C ALA A 19 4.16 -19.37 3.01
N GLU A 20 3.32 -20.31 2.60
CA GLU A 20 2.78 -20.39 1.23
C GLU A 20 1.54 -19.51 1.02
N THR A 21 0.93 -19.03 2.10
CA THR A 21 -0.30 -18.22 2.06
C THR A 21 -0.11 -16.90 1.31
N GLN A 22 1.03 -16.22 1.47
CA GLN A 22 1.31 -14.97 0.76
C GLN A 22 1.44 -15.18 -0.75
N LEU A 23 2.07 -16.28 -1.17
CA LEU A 23 2.21 -16.63 -2.59
C LEU A 23 0.86 -17.00 -3.21
N LEU A 24 0.02 -17.77 -2.51
CA LEU A 24 -1.32 -18.13 -2.96
C LEU A 24 -2.21 -16.89 -3.12
N VAL A 25 -2.18 -15.96 -2.16
CA VAL A 25 -2.99 -14.72 -2.22
C VAL A 25 -2.51 -13.82 -3.36
N HIS A 26 -1.21 -13.67 -3.58
CA HIS A 26 -0.69 -12.86 -4.67
C HIS A 26 -0.99 -13.45 -6.06
N THR A 27 -0.89 -14.78 -6.20
CA THR A 27 -1.20 -15.48 -7.46
C THR A 27 -2.69 -15.48 -7.75
N ALA A 28 -3.53 -15.74 -6.75
CA ALA A 28 -4.99 -15.63 -6.87
C ALA A 28 -5.42 -14.20 -7.25
N LYS A 29 -4.82 -13.17 -6.63
CA LYS A 29 -5.06 -11.78 -7.01
C LYS A 29 -4.64 -11.51 -8.46
N LYS A 30 -3.48 -12.00 -8.90
CA LYS A 30 -2.98 -11.79 -10.27
C LYS A 30 -3.84 -12.49 -11.34
N LEU A 31 -4.36 -13.68 -11.05
CA LEU A 31 -5.26 -14.43 -11.93
C LEU A 31 -6.70 -13.86 -11.91
N GLY A 32 -7.17 -13.38 -10.76
CA GLY A 32 -8.49 -12.76 -10.60
C GLY A 32 -8.57 -11.30 -11.09
N GLN A 33 -7.44 -10.62 -11.24
CA GLN A 33 -7.34 -9.32 -11.91
C GLN A 33 -7.48 -9.55 -13.42
N ASN A 34 -8.71 -9.76 -13.88
CA ASN A 34 -9.08 -9.48 -15.27
C ASN A 34 -8.56 -8.08 -15.58
N ASN A 35 -7.68 -7.96 -16.59
CA ASN A 35 -6.87 -6.82 -17.10
C ASN A 35 -7.49 -5.39 -17.09
N LYS A 36 -8.19 -5.03 -16.04
CA LYS A 36 -8.63 -3.69 -15.68
C LYS A 36 -7.63 -3.18 -14.67
N GLN A 37 -6.37 -3.10 -15.09
CA GLN A 37 -5.53 -2.06 -14.54
C GLN A 37 -6.33 -0.78 -14.82
N PRO A 38 -6.86 -0.06 -13.81
CA PRO A 38 -7.39 1.26 -14.11
C PRO A 38 -6.21 1.96 -14.78
N THR A 39 -6.42 2.46 -15.99
CA THR A 39 -5.48 3.40 -16.60
C THR A 39 -5.35 4.50 -15.56
N GLN A 40 -4.28 4.43 -14.76
CA GLN A 40 -3.96 5.46 -13.79
C GLN A 40 -3.43 6.62 -14.60
N GLN A 41 -4.35 7.27 -15.30
CA GLN A 41 -4.11 8.53 -15.94
C GLN A 41 -3.91 9.50 -14.79
N GLY A 42 -2.64 9.75 -14.46
CA GLY A 42 -2.27 10.71 -13.44
C GLY A 42 -3.04 12.00 -13.71
N ARG A 43 -3.84 12.42 -12.74
CA ARG A 43 -4.63 13.66 -12.86
C ARG A 43 -3.86 14.78 -12.20
N TYR A 44 -3.81 15.91 -12.88
CA TYR A 44 -3.32 17.14 -12.28
C TYR A 44 -4.20 17.50 -11.09
N LYS A 45 -3.61 17.66 -9.90
CA LYS A 45 -4.35 17.90 -8.65
C LYS A 45 -3.93 19.23 -8.03
N ILE A 46 -4.90 20.13 -7.91
CA ILE A 46 -4.84 21.30 -7.06
C ILE A 46 -5.63 20.96 -5.80
N GLY A 47 -5.08 21.23 -4.62
CA GLY A 47 -5.76 20.93 -3.35
C GLY A 47 -6.95 21.86 -3.10
N ASN A 48 -7.85 21.44 -2.21
CA ASN A 48 -8.91 22.32 -1.72
C ASN A 48 -8.32 23.39 -0.78
N PRO A 49 -8.97 24.57 -0.66
CA PRO A 49 -8.63 25.54 0.37
C PRO A 49 -8.73 24.94 1.77
N TYR A 50 -7.80 25.29 2.66
CA TYR A 50 -7.73 24.75 4.01
C TYR A 50 -7.30 25.83 5.02
N LYS A 51 -7.38 25.52 6.31
CA LYS A 51 -7.02 26.44 7.39
C LYS A 51 -6.04 25.78 8.36
N ILE A 52 -4.97 26.50 8.73
CA ILE A 52 -4.04 26.10 9.80
C ILE A 52 -4.05 27.20 10.85
N LYS A 53 -4.36 26.86 12.11
CA LYS A 53 -4.36 27.82 13.25
C LYS A 53 -5.13 29.12 12.96
N GLY A 54 -6.27 29.02 12.26
CA GLY A 54 -7.10 30.18 11.89
C GLY A 54 -6.67 30.92 10.62
N VAL A 55 -5.48 30.65 10.08
CA VAL A 55 -4.99 31.22 8.81
C VAL A 55 -5.48 30.37 7.63
N GLY A 56 -6.08 31.02 6.63
CA GLY A 56 -6.57 30.36 5.41
C GLY A 56 -5.51 30.25 4.32
N TYR A 57 -5.48 29.10 3.65
CA TYR A 57 -4.55 28.77 2.57
C TYR A 57 -5.35 28.30 1.35
N TYR A 58 -5.02 28.86 0.19
CA TYR A 58 -5.67 28.57 -1.09
C TYR A 58 -4.62 28.04 -2.06
N PRO A 59 -4.56 26.72 -2.30
CA PRO A 59 -3.67 26.15 -3.30
C PRO A 59 -3.98 26.71 -4.69
N ALA A 60 -2.96 27.20 -5.37
CA ALA A 60 -3.05 27.71 -6.73
C ALA A 60 -1.81 27.29 -7.52
N VAL A 61 -1.95 27.24 -8.85
CA VAL A 61 -0.85 26.92 -9.75
C VAL A 61 -0.16 28.20 -10.15
N ASP A 62 1.16 28.22 -10.00
CA ASP A 62 2.02 29.28 -10.50
C ASP A 62 3.26 28.64 -11.14
N TYR A 63 3.32 28.68 -12.47
CA TYR A 63 4.42 28.08 -13.25
C TYR A 63 5.71 28.92 -13.22
N GLY A 64 5.64 30.18 -12.76
CA GLY A 64 6.78 31.07 -12.61
C GLY A 64 7.23 31.23 -11.16
N TYR A 65 6.71 30.41 -10.24
CA TYR A 65 6.99 30.55 -8.82
C TYR A 65 8.47 30.23 -8.50
N ASP A 66 9.22 31.27 -8.16
CA ASP A 66 10.60 31.16 -7.67
C ASP A 66 10.71 31.88 -6.31
N LYS A 67 10.96 31.12 -5.24
CA LYS A 67 11.19 31.67 -3.89
C LYS A 67 12.24 30.87 -3.14
N THR A 68 13.16 31.58 -2.49
CA THR A 68 14.12 31.01 -1.52
C THR A 68 13.58 31.14 -0.10
N GLY A 69 13.75 30.11 0.72
CA GLY A 69 13.34 30.09 2.13
C GLY A 69 14.09 29.02 2.92
N ILE A 70 13.89 29.00 4.24
CA ILE A 70 14.48 27.98 5.13
C ILE A 70 13.50 26.80 5.21
N ALA A 71 13.94 25.61 4.79
CA ALA A 71 13.14 24.40 4.94
C ALA A 71 13.07 23.98 6.41
N SER A 72 11.87 23.69 6.91
CA SER A 72 11.66 23.08 8.23
C SER A 72 11.10 21.67 8.03
N TRP A 73 11.66 20.70 8.76
CA TRP A 73 11.18 19.33 8.81
C TRP A 73 10.64 19.07 10.23
N TYR A 74 9.58 18.26 10.34
CA TYR A 74 8.99 17.82 11.61
C TYR A 74 9.29 16.34 11.84
#